data_AF-A0A329UT10-F1
#
_entry.id   AF-A0A329UT10-F1
#
_cell.length_a   1.000
_cell.length_b   1.000
_cell.length_c   1.000
_cell.angle_alpha   90.00
_cell.angle_beta   90.00
_cell.angle_gamma   90.00
#
_symmetry.space_group_name_H-M   'P 1'
#
loop_
_entity.id
_entity.type
_entity.pdbx_description
1 polymer ?
#
loop_
_entity_poly.entity_id
_entity_poly.type
_entity_poly.pdbx_seq_one_letter_code
_entity_poly.pdbx_strand_id
1 'polypeptide(L)'
;MKNWKKLLACLLVSLMAVTVFTACDASVGAPIGPKPSNAESAKALCEYFKNCEHFEKMDYSEDLSEKAYNIANWVASTSVSCKPSEDKTELYRWAHVDNVVKTYLEKKSYATAFENMGMGILGTDTFTPGFDWKPDADDPSDIIFVLPKDGRVTDTMTKAAKGKTKLGVAYVVKDGVSYAVVLFG
;
A
#
# COMPACT_ATOMS: atom_id res chain seq x y z
N MET A 1 -61.05 16.81 -7.25
CA MET A 1 -60.43 15.52 -7.62
C MET A 1 -59.03 15.75 -8.21
N LYS A 2 -58.02 16.03 -7.37
CA LYS A 2 -56.72 16.58 -7.81
C LYS A 2 -55.48 15.96 -7.16
N ASN A 3 -55.60 14.87 -6.41
CA ASN A 3 -54.47 14.32 -5.63
C ASN A 3 -54.01 12.90 -6.03
N TRP A 4 -54.79 12.15 -6.82
CA TRP A 4 -54.40 10.78 -7.18
C TRP A 4 -53.33 10.72 -8.30
N LYS A 5 -53.34 11.67 -9.25
CA LYS A 5 -52.29 11.76 -10.30
C LYS A 5 -50.92 12.17 -9.78
N LYS A 6 -50.84 12.88 -8.64
CA LYS A 6 -49.55 13.22 -7.99
C LYS A 6 -48.97 12.04 -7.21
N LEU A 7 -49.81 11.21 -6.59
CA LEU A 7 -49.38 9.98 -5.92
C LEU A 7 -48.84 8.94 -6.90
N LEU A 8 -49.45 8.80 -8.09
CA LEU A 8 -48.95 7.89 -9.13
C LEU A 8 -47.62 8.38 -9.73
N ALA A 9 -47.42 9.69 -9.87
CA ALA A 9 -46.14 10.25 -10.31
C ALA A 9 -45.03 10.11 -9.26
N CYS A 10 -45.34 10.23 -7.96
CA CYS A 10 -44.37 9.94 -6.90
C CYS A 10 -44.00 8.46 -6.85
N LEU A 11 -44.97 7.54 -6.99
CA LEU A 11 -44.69 6.10 -7.08
C LEU A 11 -43.87 5.74 -8.33
N LEU A 12 -44.11 6.38 -9.48
CA LEU A 12 -43.35 6.13 -10.70
C LEU A 12 -41.93 6.73 -10.66
N VAL A 13 -41.70 7.86 -9.97
CA VAL A 13 -40.35 8.39 -9.73
C VAL A 13 -39.60 7.53 -8.71
N SER A 14 -40.27 6.97 -7.71
CA SER A 14 -39.68 5.98 -6.80
C SER A 14 -39.36 4.66 -7.49
N LEU A 15 -40.13 4.26 -8.52
CA LEU A 15 -39.87 3.02 -9.25
C LEU A 15 -38.78 3.18 -10.32
N MET A 16 -38.62 4.37 -10.92
CA MET A 16 -37.47 4.66 -11.79
C MET A 16 -36.18 4.98 -11.02
N ALA A 17 -36.28 5.34 -9.73
CA ALA A 17 -35.12 5.40 -8.83
C ALA A 17 -34.61 4.01 -8.39
N VAL A 18 -35.42 2.95 -8.56
CA VAL A 18 -35.04 1.56 -8.25
C VAL A 18 -34.42 0.84 -9.45
N THR A 19 -34.44 1.46 -10.64
CA THR A 19 -33.72 0.95 -11.84
C THR A 19 -32.39 1.66 -12.12
N VAL A 20 -31.90 2.50 -11.20
CA VAL A 20 -30.47 2.91 -11.15
C VAL A 20 -29.63 1.89 -10.37
N PHE A 21 -30.27 0.92 -9.71
CA PHE A 21 -29.63 -0.34 -9.33
C PHE A 21 -29.67 -1.32 -10.51
N THR A 22 -29.05 -0.94 -11.63
CA THR A 22 -28.09 -1.86 -12.22
C THR A 22 -26.96 -1.94 -11.19
N ALA A 23 -26.98 -2.78 -10.15
CA ALA A 23 -26.81 -4.24 -10.27
C ALA A 23 -25.72 -4.65 -11.29
N CYS A 24 -24.77 -3.75 -11.53
CA CYS A 24 -23.34 -3.98 -11.47
C CYS A 24 -22.83 -2.80 -10.65
N ASP A 25 -23.30 -2.70 -9.40
CA ASP A 25 -22.62 -1.85 -8.44
C ASP A 25 -21.23 -2.46 -8.30
N ALA A 26 -20.27 -1.83 -8.96
CA ALA A 26 -18.86 -2.09 -8.84
C ALA A 26 -18.34 -1.67 -7.46
N SER A 27 -19.18 -1.73 -6.43
CA SER A 27 -18.84 -1.93 -5.02
C SER A 27 -18.18 -3.28 -4.76
N VAL A 28 -17.69 -3.97 -5.79
CA VAL A 28 -16.49 -4.78 -5.69
C VAL A 28 -15.34 -3.80 -5.48
N GLY A 29 -14.94 -3.59 -4.22
CA GLY A 29 -13.74 -2.83 -3.93
C GLY A 29 -12.61 -3.33 -4.83
N ALA A 30 -11.90 -2.39 -5.46
CA ALA A 30 -11.04 -2.71 -6.60
C ALA A 30 -10.18 -3.97 -6.32
N PRO A 31 -10.09 -4.91 -7.28
CA PRO A 31 -9.21 -6.07 -7.14
C PRO A 31 -7.80 -5.58 -6.83
N ILE A 32 -7.04 -6.38 -6.06
CA ILE A 32 -5.73 -5.96 -5.59
C ILE A 32 -4.87 -5.49 -6.77
N GLY A 33 -4.39 -4.25 -6.69
CA GLY A 33 -3.68 -3.63 -7.81
C GLY A 33 -2.63 -2.62 -7.33
N PRO A 34 -1.45 -2.61 -7.96
CA PRO A 34 -0.47 -1.57 -7.71
C PRO A 34 -0.95 -0.28 -8.38
N LYS A 35 -0.67 0.86 -7.75
CA LYS A 35 -0.86 2.18 -8.34
C LYS A 35 0.40 3.01 -8.09
N PRO A 36 0.89 3.74 -9.10
CA PRO A 36 1.91 4.75 -8.85
C PRO A 36 1.36 5.78 -7.86
N SER A 37 2.24 6.35 -7.05
CA SER A 37 1.83 7.46 -6.21
C SER A 37 1.40 8.64 -7.07
N ASN A 38 0.33 9.33 -6.67
CA ASN A 38 0.02 10.59 -7.30
C ASN A 38 0.96 11.66 -6.72
N ALA A 39 1.20 12.73 -7.49
CA ALA A 39 2.11 13.77 -7.05
C ALA A 39 1.67 14.43 -5.72
N GLU A 40 0.36 14.49 -5.45
CA GLU A 40 -0.20 15.12 -4.26
C GLU A 40 0.03 14.31 -2.98
N SER A 41 -0.11 12.99 -3.03
CA SER A 41 0.02 12.10 -1.88
C SER A 41 1.48 11.88 -1.52
N ALA A 42 2.36 11.76 -2.53
CA ALA A 42 3.80 11.82 -2.33
C ALA A 42 4.23 13.16 -1.71
N LYS A 43 3.68 14.28 -2.21
CA LYS A 43 3.98 15.62 -1.70
C LYS A 43 3.49 15.81 -0.27
N ALA A 44 2.30 15.33 0.08
CA ALA A 44 1.77 15.40 1.44
C ALA A 44 2.66 14.64 2.44
N LEU A 45 3.16 13.46 2.07
CA LEU A 45 4.15 12.72 2.86
C LEU A 45 5.48 13.48 2.98
N CYS A 46 5.98 14.06 1.88
CA CYS A 46 7.18 14.90 1.92
C CYS A 46 7.02 16.07 2.90
N GLU A 47 5.90 16.79 2.80
CA GLU A 47 5.59 17.95 3.65
C GLU A 47 5.45 17.56 5.12
N TYR A 48 4.80 16.42 5.42
CA TYR A 48 4.73 15.90 6.78
C TYR A 48 6.15 15.71 7.37
N PHE A 49 7.03 15.01 6.65
CA PHE A 49 8.38 14.76 7.15
C PHE A 49 9.22 16.05 7.23
N LYS A 50 9.02 17.01 6.33
CA LYS A 50 9.65 18.35 6.42
C LYS A 50 9.24 19.12 7.67
N ASN A 51 8.00 18.94 8.12
CA ASN A 51 7.43 19.67 9.25
C ASN A 51 7.66 18.97 10.61
N CYS A 52 8.12 17.72 10.62
CA CYS A 52 8.52 17.03 11.84
C CYS A 52 9.93 17.46 12.24
N GLU A 53 10.11 17.96 13.48
CA GLU A 53 11.34 18.56 14.03
C GLU A 53 12.59 17.64 14.10
N HIS A 54 12.56 16.46 13.48
CA HIS A 54 13.62 15.46 13.57
C HIS A 54 14.06 14.87 12.24
N PHE A 55 13.61 15.41 11.11
CA PHE A 55 13.98 14.92 9.78
C PHE A 55 14.59 16.01 8.92
N GLU A 56 15.55 15.60 8.08
CA GLU A 56 16.13 16.46 7.06
C GLU A 56 15.06 16.83 6.02
N LYS A 57 15.34 17.86 5.21
CA LYS A 57 14.42 18.30 4.15
C LYS A 57 14.18 17.14 3.17
N MET A 58 13.00 16.54 3.27
CA MET A 58 12.66 15.31 2.54
C MET A 58 12.11 15.61 1.15
N ASP A 59 12.81 15.24 0.09
CA ASP A 59 12.38 15.48 -1.29
C ASP A 59 11.93 14.19 -2.00
N TYR A 60 11.01 14.35 -2.94
CA TYR A 60 10.50 13.24 -3.74
C TYR A 60 11.59 12.66 -4.65
N SER A 61 11.63 11.34 -4.77
CA SER A 61 12.49 10.62 -5.70
C SER A 61 11.66 9.71 -6.60
N GLU A 62 11.76 9.99 -7.90
CA GLU A 62 11.15 9.17 -8.95
C GLU A 62 11.74 7.75 -8.98
N ASP A 63 13.08 7.63 -8.91
CA ASP A 63 13.79 6.34 -8.82
C ASP A 63 13.31 5.49 -7.64
N LEU A 64 13.20 6.07 -6.44
CA LEU A 64 12.67 5.35 -5.28
C LEU A 64 11.18 4.99 -5.46
N SER A 65 10.42 5.80 -6.19
CA SER A 65 9.00 5.53 -6.44
C SER A 65 8.81 4.42 -7.47
N GLU A 66 9.68 4.32 -8.48
CA GLU A 66 9.71 3.21 -9.42
C GLU A 66 10.05 1.89 -8.69
N LYS A 67 11.05 1.93 -7.80
CA LYS A 67 11.38 0.79 -6.92
C LYS A 67 10.21 0.41 -6.01
N ALA A 68 9.56 1.39 -5.40
CA ALA A 68 8.35 1.17 -4.60
C ALA A 68 7.22 0.55 -5.44
N TYR A 69 7.06 0.99 -6.69
CA TYR A 69 6.08 0.44 -7.62
C TYR A 69 6.36 -1.01 -7.98
N ASN A 70 7.62 -1.38 -8.23
CA ASN A 70 7.99 -2.77 -8.50
C ASN A 70 7.66 -3.69 -7.32
N ILE A 71 7.97 -3.24 -6.09
CA ILE A 71 7.59 -3.95 -4.85
C ILE A 71 6.07 -4.03 -4.74
N ALA A 72 5.33 -2.92 -4.93
CA ALA A 72 3.87 -2.90 -4.87
C ALA A 72 3.23 -3.81 -5.92
N ASN A 73 3.79 -3.86 -7.12
CA ASN A 73 3.33 -4.73 -8.21
C ASN A 73 3.55 -6.20 -7.87
N TRP A 74 4.71 -6.53 -7.32
CA TRP A 74 4.95 -7.87 -6.79
C TRP A 74 3.96 -8.19 -5.67
N VAL A 75 3.70 -7.26 -4.74
CA VAL A 75 2.72 -7.37 -3.64
C VAL A 75 1.29 -7.62 -4.16
N ALA A 76 0.92 -7.04 -5.30
CA ALA A 76 -0.40 -7.19 -5.88
C ALA A 76 -0.55 -8.44 -6.76
N SER A 77 0.52 -8.92 -7.39
CA SER A 77 0.45 -9.96 -8.44
C SER A 77 0.30 -11.39 -7.93
N THR A 78 0.69 -11.70 -6.69
CA THR A 78 0.49 -13.06 -6.17
C THR A 78 -0.86 -13.16 -5.47
N SER A 79 -1.79 -13.87 -6.09
CA SER A 79 -3.19 -14.05 -5.70
C SER A 79 -3.44 -14.71 -4.34
N VAL A 80 -2.42 -15.24 -3.66
CA VAL A 80 -2.56 -16.13 -2.48
C VAL A 80 -2.48 -15.44 -1.12
N SER A 81 -2.05 -14.19 -1.02
CA SER A 81 -1.34 -13.76 0.20
C SER A 81 -1.84 -12.55 0.96
N CYS A 82 -2.97 -11.94 0.60
CA CYS A 82 -3.55 -10.84 1.39
C CYS A 82 -4.73 -11.31 2.25
N LYS A 83 -4.49 -12.07 3.32
CA LYS A 83 -5.51 -12.21 4.38
C LYS A 83 -5.51 -10.91 5.18
N PRO A 84 -6.61 -10.13 5.20
CA PRO A 84 -6.77 -9.18 6.29
C PRO A 84 -6.81 -10.03 7.56
N SER A 85 -5.93 -9.79 8.54
CA SER A 85 -6.24 -10.34 9.86
C SER A 85 -7.51 -9.63 10.30
N GLU A 86 -8.55 -10.39 10.66
CA GLU A 86 -9.89 -9.86 10.95
C GLU A 86 -9.88 -8.75 12.03
N ASP A 87 -8.78 -8.63 12.80
CA ASP A 87 -8.59 -7.67 13.88
C ASP A 87 -7.48 -6.61 13.65
N LYS A 88 -6.79 -6.59 12.50
CA LYS A 88 -5.70 -5.62 12.26
C LYS A 88 -5.82 -4.91 10.93
N THR A 89 -5.52 -3.61 10.97
CA THR A 89 -5.71 -2.69 9.84
C THR A 89 -4.66 -2.78 8.74
N GLU A 90 -3.66 -3.65 8.85
CA GLU A 90 -2.49 -3.68 7.97
C GLU A 90 -2.65 -4.76 6.90
N LEU A 91 -2.07 -4.52 5.72
CA LEU A 91 -2.01 -5.54 4.67
C LEU A 91 -0.82 -6.45 4.97
N TYR A 92 -1.13 -7.71 5.28
CA TYR A 92 -0.15 -8.76 5.52
C TYR A 92 0.14 -9.52 4.24
N ARG A 93 1.41 -9.81 3.99
CA ARG A 93 1.80 -10.72 2.92
C ARG A 93 2.82 -11.73 3.41
N TRP A 94 2.43 -13.00 3.38
CA TRP A 94 3.35 -14.12 3.56
C TRP A 94 4.10 -14.40 2.25
N ALA A 95 5.38 -14.74 2.36
CA ALA A 95 6.20 -15.18 1.24
C ALA A 95 7.15 -16.27 1.74
N HIS A 96 7.14 -17.42 1.06
CA HIS A 96 8.15 -18.44 1.30
C HIS A 96 9.50 -17.91 0.83
N VAL A 97 10.46 -17.86 1.73
CA VAL A 97 11.78 -17.33 1.45
C VAL A 97 12.85 -18.25 2.01
N ASP A 98 13.93 -18.39 1.25
CA ASP A 98 15.10 -19.10 1.73
C ASP A 98 15.78 -18.33 2.88
N ASN A 99 16.74 -18.99 3.53
CA ASN A 99 17.50 -18.38 4.62
C ASN A 99 18.43 -17.24 4.13
N VAL A 100 18.71 -17.17 2.83
CA VAL A 100 19.56 -16.13 2.24
C VAL A 100 18.83 -14.80 2.26
N VAL A 101 17.56 -14.77 1.82
CA VAL A 101 16.70 -13.58 1.89
C VAL A 101 16.59 -13.05 3.31
N LYS A 102 16.34 -13.91 4.31
CA LYS A 102 16.25 -13.49 5.73
C LYS A 102 17.54 -12.86 6.21
N THR A 103 18.68 -13.46 5.87
CA THR A 103 19.99 -12.92 6.22
C THR A 103 20.17 -11.50 5.68
N TYR A 104 19.73 -11.23 4.45
CA TYR A 104 19.79 -9.89 3.87
C TYR A 104 18.81 -8.91 4.52
N LEU A 105 17.60 -9.34 4.86
CA LEU A 105 16.63 -8.53 5.60
C LEU A 105 17.13 -8.12 6.99
N GLU A 106 17.75 -9.05 7.73
CA GLU A 106 18.37 -8.79 9.03
C GLU A 106 19.56 -7.83 8.93
N LYS A 107 20.36 -7.96 7.86
CA LYS A 107 21.46 -7.02 7.55
C LYS A 107 20.98 -5.68 7.00
N LYS A 108 19.68 -5.51 6.76
CA LYS A 108 19.08 -4.33 6.13
C LYS A 108 19.58 -4.09 4.69
N SER A 109 20.01 -5.15 4.02
CA SER A 109 20.29 -5.17 2.58
C SER A 109 18.99 -5.40 1.81
N TYR A 110 18.12 -4.39 1.81
CA TYR A 110 16.75 -4.50 1.30
C TYR A 110 16.66 -4.67 -0.22
N ALA A 111 17.47 -3.96 -1.00
CA ALA A 111 17.49 -4.12 -2.45
C ALA A 111 17.87 -5.56 -2.82
N THR A 112 18.96 -6.06 -2.21
CA THR A 112 19.41 -7.44 -2.41
C THR A 112 18.35 -8.46 -1.98
N ALA A 113 17.74 -8.28 -0.81
CA ALA A 113 16.71 -9.19 -0.31
C ALA A 113 15.50 -9.26 -1.26
N PHE A 114 14.98 -8.10 -1.66
CA PHE A 114 13.78 -8.01 -2.51
C PHE A 114 14.04 -8.50 -3.94
N GLU A 115 15.25 -8.29 -4.48
CA GLU A 115 15.68 -8.87 -5.75
C GLU A 115 15.69 -10.41 -5.69
N ASN A 116 16.21 -11.00 -4.62
CA ASN A 116 16.19 -12.46 -4.41
C ASN A 116 14.76 -13.02 -4.27
N MET A 117 13.79 -12.18 -3.90
CA MET A 117 12.36 -12.52 -3.89
C MET A 117 11.66 -12.30 -5.25
N GLY A 118 12.39 -11.84 -6.26
CA GLY A 118 11.86 -11.56 -7.59
C GLY A 118 10.99 -10.30 -7.66
N MET A 119 11.22 -9.31 -6.79
CA MET A 119 10.46 -8.04 -6.80
C MET A 119 10.90 -7.05 -7.90
N GLY A 120 11.79 -7.47 -8.80
CA GLY A 120 12.40 -6.61 -9.83
C GLY A 120 13.81 -6.15 -9.44
N ILE A 121 14.48 -5.43 -10.34
CA ILE A 121 15.84 -4.92 -10.15
C ILE A 121 15.75 -3.60 -9.37
N LEU A 122 16.29 -3.57 -8.16
CA LEU A 122 16.24 -2.42 -7.24
C LEU A 122 17.62 -1.77 -7.05
N GLY A 123 18.69 -2.45 -7.47
CA GLY A 123 20.05 -1.90 -7.50
C GLY A 123 20.72 -1.93 -6.13
N THR A 124 21.36 -0.84 -5.75
CA THR A 124 22.15 -0.77 -4.52
C THR A 124 21.29 -0.64 -3.26
N ASP A 125 21.75 -1.25 -2.16
CA ASP A 125 21.15 -1.18 -0.82
C ASP A 125 21.26 0.22 -0.19
N THR A 126 20.59 1.20 -0.81
CA THR A 126 20.66 2.63 -0.46
C THR A 126 19.36 3.15 0.16
N PHE A 127 18.29 2.36 0.11
CA PHE A 127 16.99 2.72 0.67
C PHE A 127 16.63 1.89 1.90
N THR A 128 15.77 2.47 2.75
CA THR A 128 15.12 1.79 3.87
C THR A 128 13.61 1.78 3.62
N PRO A 129 12.92 0.63 3.69
CA PRO A 129 11.46 0.58 3.59
C PRO A 129 10.81 1.21 4.82
N GLY A 130 9.72 1.93 4.61
CA GLY A 130 8.84 2.49 5.64
C GLY A 130 7.80 1.50 6.17
N PHE A 131 7.88 0.23 5.78
CA PHE A 131 7.03 -0.86 6.25
C PHE A 131 7.87 -1.89 7.02
N ASP A 132 7.20 -2.70 7.83
CA ASP A 132 7.88 -3.69 8.66
C ASP A 132 7.88 -5.08 8.02
N TRP A 133 8.76 -5.95 8.49
CA TRP A 133 8.76 -7.38 8.16
C TRP A 133 9.00 -8.22 9.40
N LYS A 134 8.47 -9.44 9.42
CA LYS A 134 8.72 -10.41 10.49
C LYS A 134 8.67 -11.84 9.95
N PRO A 135 9.36 -12.82 10.56
CA PRO A 135 9.11 -14.22 10.26
C PRO A 135 7.65 -14.58 10.62
N ASP A 136 7.07 -15.52 9.89
CA ASP A 136 5.81 -16.14 10.32
C ASP A 136 6.07 -16.99 11.57
N ALA A 137 5.15 -16.91 12.53
CA ALA A 137 5.24 -17.67 13.77
C ALA A 137 4.88 -19.15 13.55
N ASP A 138 4.02 -19.43 12.56
CA ASP A 138 3.53 -20.78 12.25
C ASP A 138 4.45 -21.52 11.28
N ASP A 139 5.13 -20.80 10.37
CA ASP A 139 6.16 -21.34 9.49
C ASP A 139 7.38 -20.40 9.41
N PRO A 140 8.50 -20.72 10.10
CA PRO A 140 9.69 -19.89 10.07
C PRO A 140 10.29 -19.72 8.67
N SER A 141 9.90 -20.55 7.70
CA SER A 141 10.30 -20.46 6.29
C SER A 141 9.61 -19.32 5.54
N ASP A 142 8.57 -18.75 6.14
CA ASP A 142 7.79 -17.67 5.58
C ASP A 142 8.10 -16.34 6.28
N ILE A 143 8.01 -15.24 5.54
CA ILE A 143 8.08 -13.89 6.08
C ILE A 143 6.78 -13.13 5.80
N ILE A 144 6.43 -12.24 6.71
CA ILE A 144 5.26 -11.38 6.65
C ILE A 144 5.72 -9.93 6.46
N PHE A 145 5.30 -9.30 5.38
CA PHE A 145 5.35 -7.83 5.24
C PHE A 145 4.13 -7.18 5.88
N VAL A 146 4.34 -6.03 6.53
CA VAL A 146 3.31 -5.27 7.23
C VAL A 146 3.22 -3.87 6.62
N LEU A 147 2.35 -3.71 5.62
CA LEU A 147 2.18 -2.43 4.94
C LEU A 147 1.25 -1.48 5.73
N PRO A 148 1.66 -0.21 5.92
CA PRO A 148 0.79 0.79 6.53
C PRO A 148 -0.35 1.18 5.59
N LYS A 149 -1.49 1.59 6.16
CA LYS A 149 -2.55 2.26 5.41
C LYS A 149 -2.05 3.61 4.91
N ASP A 150 -2.41 3.94 3.68
CA ASP A 150 -2.19 5.28 3.13
C ASP A 150 -2.84 6.35 4.02
N GLY A 151 -2.19 7.50 4.13
CA GLY A 151 -2.59 8.59 5.02
C GLY A 151 -2.26 8.39 6.51
N ARG A 152 -1.53 7.33 6.88
CA ARG A 152 -1.01 7.14 8.25
C ARG A 152 0.51 7.08 8.25
N VAL A 153 1.12 7.90 9.10
CA VAL A 153 2.55 7.80 9.40
C VAL A 153 2.74 6.88 10.59
N THR A 154 3.65 5.92 10.45
CA THR A 154 3.96 4.93 11.50
C THR A 154 5.31 5.19 12.15
N ASP A 155 5.55 4.56 13.29
CA ASP A 155 6.87 4.54 13.93
C ASP A 155 7.94 3.94 13.02
N THR A 156 7.58 2.94 12.21
CA THR A 156 8.48 2.33 11.22
C THR A 156 8.91 3.34 10.17
N MET A 157 7.97 4.08 9.58
CA MET A 157 8.29 5.15 8.63
C MET A 157 9.15 6.24 9.28
N THR A 158 8.79 6.65 10.50
CA THR A 158 9.51 7.65 11.28
C THR A 158 10.95 7.21 11.56
N LYS A 159 11.18 5.93 11.91
CA LYS A 159 12.55 5.40 12.11
C LYS A 159 13.31 5.29 10.79
N ALA A 160 12.65 4.85 9.72
CA ALA A 160 13.24 4.69 8.39
C ALA A 160 13.67 6.03 7.78
N ALA A 161 12.95 7.11 8.06
CA ALA A 161 13.24 8.45 7.57
C ALA A 161 14.46 9.13 8.24
N LYS A 162 14.96 8.63 9.38
CA LYS A 162 16.06 9.29 10.12
C LYS A 162 17.33 9.34 9.28
N GLY A 163 17.87 10.55 9.08
CA GLY A 163 19.08 10.78 8.28
C GLY A 163 18.89 10.51 6.78
N LYS A 164 17.63 10.50 6.30
CA LYS A 164 17.29 10.33 4.89
C LYS A 164 16.74 11.64 4.33
N THR A 165 17.01 11.88 3.05
CA THR A 165 16.62 13.12 2.35
C THR A 165 15.69 12.85 1.18
N LYS A 166 15.55 11.58 0.77
CA LYS A 166 14.71 11.21 -0.36
C LYS A 166 13.62 10.25 0.07
N LEU A 167 12.46 10.38 -0.55
CA LEU A 167 11.39 9.40 -0.38
C LEU A 167 10.74 9.04 -1.72
N GLY A 168 10.38 7.77 -1.88
CA GLY A 168 9.58 7.28 -2.98
C GLY A 168 8.35 6.53 -2.48
N VAL A 169 7.26 6.58 -3.23
CA VAL A 169 5.97 6.01 -2.81
C VAL A 169 5.30 5.28 -3.97
N ALA A 170 4.70 4.13 -3.66
CA ALA A 170 3.70 3.48 -4.48
C ALA A 170 2.60 2.91 -3.59
N TYR A 171 1.44 2.62 -4.17
CA TYR A 171 0.29 2.12 -3.44
C TYR A 171 -0.13 0.73 -3.90
N VAL A 172 -0.63 -0.05 -2.94
CA VAL A 172 -1.39 -1.28 -3.20
C VAL A 172 -2.82 -1.00 -2.77
N VAL A 173 -3.77 -1.11 -3.69
CA VAL A 173 -5.19 -0.92 -3.39
C VAL A 173 -5.86 -2.27 -3.31
N LYS A 174 -6.56 -2.54 -2.20
CA LYS A 174 -7.36 -3.76 -2.02
C LYS A 174 -8.71 -3.38 -1.42
N ASP A 175 -9.80 -3.82 -2.04
CA ASP A 175 -11.17 -3.60 -1.55
C ASP A 175 -11.48 -2.11 -1.28
N GLY A 176 -10.90 -1.21 -2.08
CA GLY A 176 -11.03 0.25 -1.91
C GLY A 176 -10.15 0.87 -0.82
N VAL A 177 -9.35 0.07 -0.10
CA VAL A 177 -8.37 0.55 0.89
C VAL A 177 -6.98 0.63 0.24
N SER A 178 -6.34 1.79 0.34
CA SER A 178 -4.96 2.02 -0.11
C SER A 178 -3.95 1.72 0.99
N TYR A 179 -2.91 0.97 0.66
CA TYR A 179 -1.74 0.69 1.48
C TYR A 179 -0.51 1.28 0.81
N ALA A 180 0.47 1.73 1.58
CA ALA A 180 1.63 2.42 1.07
C ALA A 180 2.89 1.56 1.13
N VAL A 181 3.61 1.49 0.01
CA VAL A 181 5.02 1.10 -0.06
C VAL A 181 5.81 2.40 -0.12
N VAL A 182 6.50 2.74 0.96
CA VAL A 182 7.33 3.95 1.07
C VAL A 182 8.78 3.52 1.21
N LEU A 183 9.68 4.11 0.42
CA LEU A 183 11.12 3.89 0.51
C LEU A 183 11.83 5.19 0.84
N PHE A 184 12.80 5.17 1.77
CA PHE A 184 13.58 6.33 2.18
C PHE A 184 15.05 6.19 1.78
N GLY A 185 15.58 7.16 1.04
CA GLY A 185 16.96 7.22 0.52
C GLY A 185 17.83 8.23 1.24
#